data_AF-C7J2E2-F1
#
_entry.id   AF-C7J2E2-F1
#
_cell.length_a   1.000
_cell.length_b   1.000
_cell.length_c   1.000
_cell.angle_alpha   90.00
_cell.angle_beta   90.00
_cell.angle_gamma   90.00
#
_symmetry.space_group_name_H-M   'P 1'
#
loop_
_entity.id
_entity.type
_entity.pdbx_description
1 polymer ?
#
loop_
_entity_poly.entity_id
_entity_poly.type
_entity_poly.pdbx_seq_one_letter_code
_entity_poly.pdbx_strand_id
1 'polypeptide(L)'
;MREHYKEHGDIDMALRNFPRHLVAEKAILQCLKKCPGNYLQALKSIPRTLRMMYVHSYQSYLWNHAASARVEKYGISQAVEGDLVYSKEPPPGEATSVDTSEPCDDQINSSDIDLCSETLPEETIQSVKIVDSEDLLKGVYTFEDVVLPLPGSQALFPGNGIADIYHELAKKDGISLTENAHGVK
;
A
#
# COMPACT_ATOMS: atom_id res chain seq x y z
N MET A 1 -13.21 22.00 18.51
CA MET A 1 -14.28 21.29 17.76
C MET A 1 -14.19 19.77 17.90
N ARG A 2 -13.09 19.13 17.48
CA ARG A 2 -12.90 17.68 17.69
C ARG A 2 -12.86 17.30 19.17
N GLU A 3 -12.24 18.12 20.02
CA GLU A 3 -12.24 17.96 21.49
C GLU A 3 -13.65 18.02 22.08
N HIS A 4 -14.44 19.03 21.71
CA HIS A 4 -15.82 19.14 22.17
C HIS A 4 -16.66 17.91 21.81
N TYR A 5 -16.51 17.37 20.59
CA TYR A 5 -17.17 16.12 20.20
C TYR A 5 -16.67 14.93 21.03
N LYS A 6 -15.36 14.84 21.30
CA LYS A 6 -14.77 13.79 22.14
C LYS A 6 -15.32 13.80 23.57
N GLU A 7 -15.56 14.97 24.14
CA GLU A 7 -16.05 15.14 25.51
C GLU A 7 -17.56 14.92 25.64
N HIS A 8 -18.35 15.43 24.69
CA HIS A 8 -19.81 15.49 24.81
C HIS A 8 -20.55 14.47 23.95
N GLY A 9 -19.91 13.91 22.92
CA GLY A 9 -20.52 12.95 21.98
C GLY A 9 -21.64 13.55 21.10
N ASP A 10 -21.87 14.86 21.14
CA ASP A 10 -22.94 15.51 20.38
C ASP A 10 -22.60 15.60 18.88
N ILE A 11 -23.15 14.67 18.10
CA ILE A 11 -22.96 14.58 16.66
C ILE A 11 -23.59 15.78 15.93
N ASP A 12 -24.76 16.25 16.37
CA ASP A 12 -25.50 17.33 15.72
C ASP A 12 -24.79 18.68 15.86
N MET A 13 -24.19 18.93 17.01
CA MET A 13 -23.35 20.09 17.23
C MET A 13 -22.03 19.98 16.44
N ALA A 14 -21.41 18.80 16.42
CA ALA A 14 -20.18 18.58 15.67
C ALA A 14 -20.37 18.81 14.16
N LEU A 15 -21.44 18.29 13.56
CA LEU A 15 -21.74 18.46 12.13
C LEU A 15 -22.03 19.90 11.74
N ARG A 16 -22.61 20.70 12.65
CA ARG A 16 -22.86 22.14 12.43
C ARG A 16 -21.56 22.95 12.49
N ASN A 17 -20.66 22.59 13.39
CA ASN A 17 -19.42 23.34 13.61
C ASN A 17 -18.31 22.91 12.64
N PHE A 18 -18.29 21.67 12.15
CA PHE A 18 -17.20 21.17 11.31
C PHE A 18 -17.11 21.89 9.96
N PRO A 19 -15.92 22.42 9.61
CA PRO A 19 -15.72 23.09 8.32
C PRO A 19 -15.88 22.12 7.15
N ARG A 20 -16.15 22.67 5.96
CA ARG A 20 -16.52 21.90 4.76
C ARG A 20 -15.45 20.91 4.27
N HIS A 21 -14.17 21.18 4.53
CA HIS A 21 -13.06 20.35 4.08
C HIS A 21 -12.84 19.07 4.92
N LEU A 22 -13.51 18.92 6.07
CA LEU A 22 -13.42 17.72 6.90
C LEU A 22 -14.33 16.60 6.37
N VAL A 23 -14.00 16.11 5.17
CA VAL A 23 -14.83 15.14 4.43
C VAL A 23 -14.95 13.82 5.18
N ALA A 24 -13.84 13.25 5.65
CA ALA A 24 -13.83 11.96 6.35
C ALA A 24 -14.64 12.00 7.64
N GLU A 25 -14.41 13.00 8.49
CA GLU A 25 -15.05 13.08 9.79
C GLU A 25 -16.55 13.34 9.67
N LYS A 26 -16.95 14.21 8.74
CA LYS A 26 -18.37 14.45 8.49
C LYS A 26 -19.06 13.20 7.96
N ALA A 27 -18.43 12.44 7.06
CA ALA A 27 -18.98 11.19 6.56
C ALA A 27 -19.19 10.17 7.70
N ILE A 28 -18.17 9.96 8.53
CA ILE A 28 -18.24 9.08 9.71
C ILE A 28 -19.39 9.51 10.63
N LEU A 29 -19.44 10.78 11.02
CA LEU A 29 -20.44 11.31 11.94
C LEU A 29 -21.87 11.22 11.38
N GLN A 30 -22.05 11.53 10.09
CA GLN A 30 -23.34 11.37 9.42
C GLN A 30 -23.80 9.91 9.39
N CYS A 31 -22.88 8.97 9.20
CA CYS A 31 -23.19 7.55 9.23
C CYS A 31 -23.54 7.08 10.65
N LEU A 32 -22.74 7.45 11.65
CA LEU A 32 -22.98 7.10 13.06
C LEU A 32 -24.28 7.71 13.61
N LYS A 33 -24.70 8.88 13.09
CA LYS A 33 -26.01 9.45 13.41
C LYS A 33 -27.17 8.57 12.93
N LYS A 34 -27.05 7.97 11.74
CA LYS A 34 -28.08 7.10 11.14
C LYS A 34 -28.05 5.69 11.73
N CYS A 35 -26.86 5.14 11.93
CA CYS A 35 -26.63 3.79 12.42
C CYS A 35 -25.62 3.81 13.59
N PRO A 36 -26.06 4.17 14.81
CA PRO A 36 -25.19 4.17 15.99
C PRO A 36 -24.55 2.80 16.22
N GLY A 37 -23.25 2.79 16.55
CA GLY A 37 -22.50 1.56 16.83
C GLY A 37 -22.01 0.78 15.61
N ASN A 38 -22.46 1.10 14.38
CA ASN A 38 -21.96 0.47 13.16
C ASN A 38 -20.70 1.19 12.62
N TYR A 39 -19.56 0.96 13.27
CA TYR A 39 -18.30 1.61 12.92
C TYR A 39 -17.75 1.18 11.55
N LEU A 40 -17.98 -0.07 11.14
CA LEU A 40 -17.54 -0.56 9.84
C LEU A 40 -18.23 0.21 8.71
N GLN A 41 -19.55 0.40 8.82
CA GLN A 41 -20.30 1.19 7.84
C GLN A 41 -19.89 2.66 7.86
N ALA A 42 -19.56 3.20 9.05
CA ALA A 42 -19.04 4.55 9.18
C ALA A 42 -17.69 4.73 8.48
N LEU A 43 -16.78 3.75 8.58
CA LEU A 43 -15.52 3.76 7.82
C LEU A 43 -15.77 3.60 6.31
N LYS A 44 -16.72 2.74 5.92
CA LYS A 44 -17.17 2.58 4.53
C LYS A 44 -17.87 3.82 3.96
N SER A 45 -18.27 4.78 4.79
CA SER A 45 -18.86 6.04 4.32
C SER A 45 -17.83 7.04 3.79
N ILE A 46 -16.55 6.91 4.16
CA ILE A 46 -15.47 7.76 3.66
C ILE A 46 -15.25 7.46 2.18
N PRO A 47 -15.09 8.45 1.28
CA PRO A 47 -14.78 8.21 -0.13
C PRO A 47 -13.60 7.25 -0.32
N ARG A 48 -13.70 6.34 -1.30
CA ARG A 48 -12.74 5.23 -1.49
C ARG A 48 -11.30 5.71 -1.54
N THR A 49 -10.98 6.74 -2.33
CA THR A 49 -9.64 7.29 -2.47
C THR A 49 -9.05 7.73 -1.12
N LEU A 50 -9.82 8.47 -0.33
CA LEU A 50 -9.39 8.93 0.99
C LEU A 50 -9.27 7.77 1.99
N ARG A 51 -10.11 6.74 1.87
CA ARG A 51 -10.01 5.53 2.70
C ARG A 51 -8.75 4.72 2.38
N MET A 52 -8.39 4.60 1.11
CA MET A 52 -7.17 3.90 0.67
C MET A 52 -5.90 4.62 1.12
N MET A 53 -5.93 5.95 1.27
CA MET A 53 -4.81 6.72 1.81
C MET A 53 -4.32 6.17 3.17
N TYR A 54 -5.22 5.72 4.05
CA TYR A 54 -4.82 5.14 5.34
C TYR A 54 -4.06 3.81 5.17
N VAL A 55 -4.55 2.94 4.28
CA VAL A 55 -3.89 1.66 3.98
C VAL A 55 -2.52 1.92 3.35
N HIS A 56 -2.45 2.79 2.35
CA HIS A 56 -1.20 3.14 1.67
C HIS A 56 -0.20 3.80 2.63
N SER A 57 -0.66 4.67 3.55
CA SER A 57 0.23 5.28 4.54
C SER A 57 0.91 4.24 5.44
N TYR A 58 0.20 3.16 5.79
CA TYR A 58 0.77 2.07 6.56
C TYR A 58 1.73 1.21 5.73
N GLN A 59 1.40 0.94 4.47
CA GLN A 59 2.32 0.26 3.54
C GLN A 59 3.62 1.05 3.37
N SER A 60 3.54 2.37 3.19
CA SER A 60 4.70 3.26 3.09
C SER A 60 5.50 3.31 4.39
N TYR A 61 4.84 3.29 5.56
CA TYR A 61 5.52 3.19 6.85
C TYR A 61 6.40 1.94 6.93
N LEU A 62 5.85 0.77 6.62
CA LEU A 62 6.59 -0.49 6.62
C LEU A 62 7.75 -0.46 5.61
N TRP A 63 7.49 0.01 4.40
CA TRP A 63 8.49 0.13 3.35
C TRP A 63 9.64 1.06 3.74
N ASN A 64 9.36 2.24 4.30
CA ASN A 64 10.38 3.21 4.71
C ASN A 64 11.30 2.63 5.79
N HIS A 65 10.74 1.88 6.74
CA HIS A 65 11.52 1.19 7.76
C HIS A 65 12.40 0.09 7.16
N ALA A 66 11.85 -0.73 6.27
CA ALA A 66 12.60 -1.78 5.59
C ALA A 66 13.72 -1.21 4.70
N ALA A 67 13.46 -0.13 3.96
CA ALA A 67 14.43 0.57 3.12
C ALA A 67 15.59 1.15 3.96
N SER A 68 15.26 1.80 5.09
CA SER A 68 16.26 2.32 6.01
C SER A 68 17.13 1.20 6.58
N ALA A 69 16.51 0.10 7.01
CA ALA A 69 17.22 -1.08 7.53
C ALA A 69 18.10 -1.76 6.46
N ARG A 70 17.64 -1.80 5.20
CA ARG A 70 18.40 -2.35 4.06
C ARG A 70 19.67 -1.55 3.81
N VAL A 71 19.57 -0.23 3.83
CA VAL A 71 20.72 0.67 3.64
C VAL A 71 21.67 0.58 4.83
N GLU A 72 21.15 0.57 6.06
CA GLU A 72 21.97 0.48 7.29
C GLU A 72 22.76 -0.83 7.36
N LYS A 73 22.11 -1.96 7.07
CA LYS A 73 22.71 -3.30 7.26
C LYS A 73 23.69 -3.70 6.16
N TYR A 74 23.40 -3.34 4.90
CA TYR A 74 24.18 -3.84 3.75
C TYR A 74 24.77 -2.72 2.88
N GLY A 75 24.49 -1.45 3.17
CA GLY A 75 24.99 -0.31 2.41
C GLY A 75 24.36 -0.16 1.03
N ILE A 76 24.93 0.74 0.23
CA ILE A 76 24.45 1.11 -1.12
C ILE A 76 25.44 0.73 -2.24
N SER A 77 26.52 0.02 -1.91
CA SER A 77 27.60 -0.22 -2.87
C SER A 77 27.24 -1.25 -3.93
N GLN A 78 26.46 -2.28 -3.57
CA GLN A 78 26.05 -3.36 -4.48
C GLN A 78 24.77 -4.04 -3.98
N ALA A 79 24.13 -4.80 -4.87
CA ALA A 79 23.08 -5.74 -4.50
C ALA A 79 23.68 -6.87 -3.63
N VAL A 80 22.87 -7.42 -2.73
CA VAL A 80 23.27 -8.56 -1.88
C VAL A 80 22.37 -9.76 -2.12
N GLU A 81 22.84 -10.94 -1.71
CA GLU A 81 22.07 -12.17 -1.80
C GLU A 81 20.73 -12.00 -1.07
N GLY A 82 19.65 -12.42 -1.72
CA GLY A 82 18.29 -12.27 -1.21
C GLY A 82 17.65 -10.91 -1.50
N ASP A 83 18.34 -9.93 -2.08
CA ASP A 83 17.65 -8.71 -2.57
C ASP A 83 16.67 -9.05 -3.70
N LEU A 84 15.62 -8.25 -3.83
CA LEU A 84 14.75 -8.30 -5.00
C LEU A 84 15.29 -7.36 -6.08
N VAL A 85 15.39 -7.85 -7.30
CA VAL A 85 15.85 -7.08 -8.45
C VAL A 85 14.92 -7.27 -9.64
N TYR A 86 14.87 -6.28 -10.52
CA TYR A 86 14.24 -6.46 -11.81
C TYR A 86 15.06 -7.40 -12.69
N SER A 87 14.40 -8.39 -13.28
CA SER A 87 15.04 -9.34 -14.19
C SER A 87 15.47 -8.61 -15.45
N LYS A 88 16.75 -8.76 -15.82
CA LYS A 88 17.31 -8.27 -17.09
C LYS A 88 17.23 -9.31 -18.21
N GLU A 89 16.74 -10.51 -17.89
CA GLU A 89 16.51 -11.57 -18.86
C GLU A 89 15.18 -11.33 -19.59
N PRO A 90 15.13 -11.47 -20.94
CA PRO A 90 13.87 -11.41 -21.66
C PRO A 90 12.96 -12.54 -21.19
N PRO A 91 11.63 -12.30 -21.07
CA PRO A 91 10.70 -13.33 -20.63
C PRO A 91 10.80 -14.54 -21.57
N PRO A 92 10.98 -15.76 -21.03
CA PRO A 92 11.01 -16.96 -21.85
C PRO A 92 9.60 -17.25 -22.38
N GLY A 93 9.32 -16.77 -23.59
CA GLY A 93 8.20 -17.23 -24.42
C GLY A 93 6.91 -16.42 -24.30
N GLU A 94 6.67 -15.54 -25.28
CA GLU A 94 5.32 -15.29 -25.78
C GLU A 94 4.77 -16.61 -26.35
N ALA A 95 3.94 -17.33 -25.59
CA ALA A 95 3.02 -18.33 -26.12
C ALA A 95 1.87 -18.64 -25.14
N THR A 96 0.75 -17.97 -25.37
CA THR A 96 -0.63 -18.49 -25.25
C THR A 96 -1.37 -18.44 -23.89
N SER A 97 -2.41 -17.58 -23.89
CA SER A 97 -3.73 -17.70 -23.19
C SER A 97 -3.74 -17.36 -21.69
N VAL A 98 -4.76 -16.73 -21.08
CA VAL A 98 -6.19 -16.54 -21.40
C VAL A 98 -6.65 -15.18 -20.86
N ASP A 99 -7.50 -14.54 -21.64
CA ASP A 99 -8.36 -13.39 -21.34
C ASP A 99 -9.15 -13.54 -20.01
N THR A 100 -8.94 -12.64 -19.05
CA THR A 100 -9.97 -12.25 -18.07
C THR A 100 -9.67 -10.88 -17.47
N SER A 101 -9.86 -9.82 -18.26
CA SER A 101 -10.11 -8.49 -17.69
C SER A 101 -11.61 -8.26 -17.64
N GLU A 102 -12.23 -8.50 -16.48
CA GLU A 102 -13.56 -7.93 -16.24
C GLU A 102 -13.46 -6.40 -16.19
N PRO A 103 -14.35 -5.67 -16.90
CA PRO A 103 -14.35 -4.23 -16.91
C PRO A 103 -15.03 -3.72 -15.65
N CYS A 104 -14.28 -3.04 -14.79
CA CYS A 104 -14.87 -2.18 -13.77
C CYS A 104 -15.21 -0.83 -14.41
N ASP A 105 -16.31 -0.79 -15.15
CA ASP A 105 -16.98 0.46 -15.50
C ASP A 105 -17.64 1.04 -14.24
N ASP A 106 -17.21 2.24 -13.84
CA ASP A 106 -18.16 3.24 -13.35
C ASP A 106 -17.50 4.62 -13.51
N GLN A 107 -17.83 5.20 -14.67
CA GLN A 107 -17.55 6.55 -15.09
C GLN A 107 -18.25 7.62 -14.20
N ILE A 108 -17.53 8.73 -13.99
CA ILE A 108 -18.00 10.13 -13.89
C ILE A 108 -18.57 10.61 -12.53
N ASN A 109 -17.80 11.41 -11.78
CA ASN A 109 -17.80 12.89 -11.95
C ASN A 109 -16.71 13.62 -11.14
N SER A 110 -16.11 14.61 -11.81
CA SER A 110 -14.99 15.46 -11.41
C SER A 110 -15.33 16.49 -10.30
N SER A 111 -14.36 16.71 -9.40
CA SER A 111 -13.86 18.07 -9.14
C SER A 111 -12.41 17.98 -8.67
N ASP A 112 -11.53 18.19 -9.64
CA ASP A 112 -10.10 18.51 -9.60
C ASP A 112 -9.45 18.69 -8.22
N ILE A 113 -8.64 17.71 -7.82
CA ILE A 113 -7.34 18.00 -7.20
C ILE A 113 -6.30 17.27 -8.07
N ASP A 114 -5.58 18.05 -8.87
CA ASP A 114 -4.48 17.63 -9.72
C ASP A 114 -3.29 17.24 -8.82
N LEU A 115 -3.08 15.93 -8.66
CA LEU A 115 -1.87 15.37 -8.08
C LEU A 115 -1.22 14.47 -9.13
N CYS A 116 -0.47 15.10 -10.03
CA CYS A 116 0.49 14.50 -10.97
C CYS A 116 0.00 13.21 -11.65
N SER A 117 -0.96 13.35 -12.57
CA SER A 117 -1.11 12.40 -13.67
C SER A 117 -0.01 12.66 -14.71
N GLU A 118 1.24 12.29 -14.38
CA GLU A 118 2.15 11.90 -15.44
C GLU A 118 1.73 10.49 -15.85
N THR A 119 1.03 10.39 -16.99
CA THR A 119 0.81 9.11 -17.66
C THR A 119 2.17 8.62 -18.15
N LEU A 120 2.91 7.94 -17.28
CA LEU A 120 4.04 7.13 -17.69
C LEU A 120 3.51 6.04 -18.64
N PRO A 121 4.24 5.72 -19.72
CA PRO A 121 3.86 4.66 -20.63
C PRO A 121 3.60 3.38 -19.82
N GLU A 122 2.60 2.57 -20.23
CA GLU A 122 2.32 1.26 -19.65
C GLU A 122 3.65 0.50 -19.49
N GLU A 123 4.21 0.54 -18.28
CA GLU A 123 5.44 -0.16 -17.98
C GLU A 123 5.08 -1.63 -18.07
N THR A 124 5.67 -2.30 -19.06
CA THR A 124 5.68 -3.74 -19.15
C THR A 124 6.12 -4.23 -17.78
N ILE A 125 5.24 -4.94 -17.06
CA ILE A 125 5.51 -5.36 -15.67
C ILE A 125 6.81 -6.17 -15.70
N GLN A 126 7.90 -5.54 -15.28
CA GLN A 126 9.20 -6.15 -15.34
C GLN A 126 9.25 -7.23 -14.27
N SER A 127 9.56 -8.46 -14.67
CA SER A 127 9.55 -9.61 -13.76
C SER A 127 10.59 -9.41 -12.65
N VAL A 128 10.20 -9.61 -11.40
CA VAL A 128 11.08 -9.47 -10.24
C VAL A 128 11.67 -10.84 -9.89
N LYS A 129 12.98 -10.88 -9.59
CA LYS A 129 13.74 -12.07 -9.16
C LYS A 129 14.40 -11.80 -7.80
N ILE A 130 14.58 -12.85 -6.99
CA ILE A 130 15.45 -12.83 -5.80
C ILE A 130 16.90 -13.11 -6.25
N VAL A 131 17.84 -12.24 -5.89
CA VAL A 131 19.27 -12.38 -6.18
C VAL A 131 19.82 -13.62 -5.48
N ASP A 132 20.44 -14.50 -6.25
CA ASP A 132 21.15 -15.67 -5.76
C ASP A 132 22.68 -15.45 -5.76
N SER A 133 23.43 -16.39 -5.17
CA SER A 133 24.90 -16.37 -5.17
C SER A 133 25.52 -16.36 -6.57
N GLU A 134 24.87 -16.94 -7.60
CA GLU A 134 25.41 -16.98 -8.96
C GLU A 134 25.33 -15.62 -9.64
N ASP A 135 24.23 -14.90 -9.43
CA ASP A 135 24.01 -13.54 -9.95
C ASP A 135 25.03 -12.55 -9.41
N LEU A 136 25.41 -12.69 -8.14
CA LEU A 136 26.44 -11.88 -7.50
C LEU A 136 27.82 -12.13 -8.12
N LEU A 137 28.16 -13.39 -8.42
CA LEU A 137 29.42 -13.74 -9.09
C LEU A 137 29.50 -13.19 -10.51
N LYS A 138 28.36 -13.14 -11.21
CA LYS A 138 28.27 -12.54 -12.55
C LYS A 138 28.33 -11.01 -12.52
N GLY A 139 28.04 -10.38 -11.37
CA GLY A 139 28.08 -8.92 -11.20
C GLY A 139 27.07 -8.16 -12.07
N VAL A 140 25.94 -8.79 -12.39
CA VAL A 140 24.95 -8.26 -13.35
C VAL A 140 24.04 -7.18 -12.75
N TYR A 141 23.91 -7.19 -11.42
CA TYR A 141 23.01 -6.31 -10.68
C TYR A 141 23.80 -5.31 -9.83
N THR A 142 23.31 -4.07 -9.85
CA THR A 142 23.81 -2.96 -9.05
C THR A 142 22.77 -2.57 -8.00
N PHE A 143 23.11 -1.66 -7.10
CA PHE A 143 22.15 -1.15 -6.11
C PHE A 143 20.92 -0.47 -6.76
N GLU A 144 21.08 0.12 -7.96
CA GLU A 144 19.98 0.77 -8.69
C GLU A 144 18.92 -0.21 -9.18
N ASP A 145 19.28 -1.49 -9.32
CA ASP A 145 18.35 -2.55 -9.72
C ASP A 145 17.56 -3.11 -8.54
N VAL A 146 17.95 -2.78 -7.29
CA VAL A 146 17.33 -3.31 -6.08
C VAL A 146 16.00 -2.63 -5.80
N VAL A 147 14.96 -3.45 -5.63
CA VAL A 147 13.61 -3.00 -5.29
C VAL A 147 13.16 -3.56 -3.95
N LEU A 148 12.23 -2.84 -3.32
CA LEU A 148 11.57 -3.29 -2.10
C LEU A 148 10.05 -3.27 -2.31
N PRO A 149 9.32 -4.29 -1.82
CA PRO A 149 7.90 -4.43 -2.09
C PRO A 149 7.08 -3.53 -1.17
N LEU A 150 5.99 -2.98 -1.71
CA LEU A 150 4.90 -2.51 -0.85
C LEU A 150 4.17 -3.74 -0.29
N PRO A 151 4.05 -3.87 1.04
CA PRO A 151 3.51 -5.09 1.64
C PRO A 151 2.03 -5.27 1.29
N GLY A 152 1.69 -6.48 0.88
CA GLY A 152 0.34 -6.91 0.52
C GLY A 152 0.27 -8.44 0.49
N SER A 153 -0.93 -9.00 0.37
CA SER A 153 -1.15 -10.46 0.48
C SER A 153 -0.47 -11.28 -0.60
N GLN A 154 -0.12 -10.67 -1.74
CA GLN A 154 0.55 -11.32 -2.88
C GLN A 154 1.95 -10.75 -3.12
N ALA A 155 2.48 -9.96 -2.18
CA ALA A 155 3.80 -9.36 -2.34
C ALA A 155 4.91 -10.41 -2.15
N LEU A 156 5.88 -10.43 -3.06
CA LEU A 156 7.12 -11.17 -2.88
C LEU A 156 8.03 -10.36 -1.95
N PHE A 157 8.56 -11.00 -0.90
CA PHE A 157 9.50 -10.37 0.03
C PHE A 157 10.95 -10.77 -0.28
N PRO A 158 11.94 -9.92 0.08
CA PRO A 158 13.35 -10.26 -0.07
C PRO A 158 13.72 -11.56 0.66
N GLY A 159 14.63 -12.35 0.10
CA GLY A 159 15.15 -13.58 0.71
C GLY A 159 16.18 -13.36 1.82
N ASN A 160 16.42 -12.11 2.22
CA ASN A 160 17.36 -11.73 3.27
C ASN A 160 16.65 -11.23 4.53
N GLY A 161 17.41 -10.87 5.57
CA GLY A 161 16.85 -10.43 6.85
C GLY A 161 16.06 -9.10 6.81
N ILE A 162 15.81 -8.51 5.64
CA ILE A 162 14.88 -7.37 5.50
C ILE A 162 13.42 -7.84 5.50
N ALA A 163 13.13 -9.06 5.03
CA ALA A 163 11.79 -9.62 5.16
C ALA A 163 11.34 -9.73 6.62
N ASP A 164 12.26 -10.07 7.52
CA ASP A 164 11.99 -10.14 8.96
C ASP A 164 11.50 -8.80 9.50
N ILE A 165 12.06 -7.67 9.03
CA ILE A 165 11.65 -6.32 9.44
C ILE A 165 10.18 -6.06 9.08
N TYR A 166 9.74 -6.44 7.88
CA TYR A 166 8.33 -6.32 7.49
C TYR A 166 7.42 -7.16 8.40
N HIS A 167 7.79 -8.41 8.66
CA HIS A 167 7.00 -9.32 9.48
C HIS A 167 6.96 -8.91 10.95
N GLU A 168 8.07 -8.46 11.52
CA GLU A 168 8.16 -7.99 12.91
C GLU A 168 7.31 -6.74 13.13
N LEU A 169 7.42 -5.75 12.26
CA LEU A 169 6.63 -4.52 12.35
C LEU A 169 5.14 -4.81 12.21
N ALA A 170 4.75 -5.58 11.19
CA ALA A 170 3.35 -5.93 10.99
C ALA A 170 2.78 -6.74 12.16
N LYS A 171 3.54 -7.73 12.66
CA LYS A 171 3.14 -8.55 13.80
C LYS A 171 3.00 -7.75 15.09
N LYS A 172 3.86 -6.75 15.31
CA LYS A 172 3.75 -5.83 16.45
C LYS A 172 2.42 -5.09 16.46
N ASP A 173 1.90 -4.76 15.28
CA ASP A 173 0.60 -4.10 15.10
C ASP A 173 -0.57 -5.09 14.96
N GLY A 174 -0.32 -6.39 15.16
CA GLY A 174 -1.34 -7.45 15.10
C GLY A 174 -1.79 -7.81 13.69
N ILE A 175 -1.00 -7.48 12.67
CA ILE A 175 -1.31 -7.71 11.26
C ILE A 175 -0.44 -8.87 10.73
N SER A 176 -1.08 -9.83 10.05
CA SER A 176 -0.39 -10.87 9.29
C SER A 176 -0.34 -10.48 7.81
N LEU A 177 0.87 -10.42 7.22
CA LEU A 177 1.07 -10.03 5.82
C LEU A 177 0.84 -11.18 4.83
N THR A 178 0.90 -12.43 5.29
CA THR A 178 0.80 -13.64 4.47
C THR A 178 -0.60 -14.25 4.46
N GLU A 179 -1.46 -13.83 5.38
CA GLU A 179 -2.82 -14.32 5.50
C GLU A 179 -3.80 -13.28 4.97
N ASN A 180 -4.82 -13.71 4.22
CA ASN A 180 -5.90 -12.83 3.77
C ASN A 180 -6.72 -12.34 4.97
N ALA A 181 -6.26 -11.26 5.61
CA ALA A 181 -6.84 -10.75 6.85
C ALA A 181 -8.10 -9.88 6.66
N HIS A 182 -8.46 -9.50 5.43
CA HIS A 182 -9.64 -8.67 5.18
C HIS A 182 -10.90 -9.51 4.92
N GLY A 183 -11.60 -9.86 6.00
CA GLY A 183 -12.93 -10.51 5.97
C GLY A 183 -14.10 -9.56 5.61
N VAL A 184 -13.80 -8.38 5.06
CA VAL A 184 -14.81 -7.38 4.71
C VAL A 184 -15.15 -7.54 3.22
N LYS A 185 -16.29 -8.19 2.94
CA LYS A 185 -16.99 -8.07 1.64
C LYS A 185 -17.64 -6.70 1.52
#